data_AF-A0A352VE96-F1
#
_entry.id   AF-A0A352VE96-F1
#
_cell.length_a   1.000
_cell.length_b   1.000
_cell.length_c   1.000
_cell.angle_alpha   90.00
_cell.angle_beta   90.00
_cell.angle_gamma   90.00
#
_symmetry.space_group_name_H-M   'P 1'
#
loop_
_entity.id
_entity.type
_entity.pdbx_description
1 polymer ?
#
loop_
_entity_poly.entity_id
_entity_poly.type
_entity_poly.pdbx_seq_one_letter_code
_entity_poly.pdbx_strand_id
1 'polypeptide(L)'
;RDRIDDSPYQYTGQKIFSTNPCSEQPLPPNGVCNIGSLDLSKFYNLKKQEFDFKLFEVASRLGVKFLDAVIDKTSFPTKDIEQWAKENRAIALGIMGWADLLLMMKIPYGTSEANLILEEILDFMSMVSYDESERIGKEFGIPLQCQKLPIPRRNVTVTTIAPTGTVSLIAGCSSGLEPIFSEVTIRNDRTGTYTFENELASKPYFRCAVSSNGAQEVTWEEHVDTLASAQKYIDSGVSKTINFPNKTHKETIGKAMFKAWESGCKGIAVYRNGSRKVEVLSPKNLKKEKCPICGNDLITVNEKQKCLICKTETLIENINGAYDN
;
A
#
# COMPACT_ATOMS: atom_id res chain seq x y z
N ARG A 1 -16.05 13.08 -6.23
CA ARG A 1 -17.38 12.72 -5.72
C ARG A 1 -18.15 11.91 -6.74
N ASP A 2 -18.33 12.41 -7.97
CA ASP A 2 -19.11 11.71 -9.00
C ASP A 2 -18.64 10.25 -9.24
N ARG A 3 -17.33 9.98 -9.20
CA ARG A 3 -16.77 8.62 -9.29
C ARG A 3 -16.91 7.77 -8.05
N ILE A 4 -17.07 8.39 -6.90
CA ILE A 4 -17.40 7.69 -5.65
C ILE A 4 -18.88 7.26 -5.72
N ASP A 5 -19.74 8.13 -6.25
CA ASP A 5 -21.16 7.82 -6.45
C ASP A 5 -21.34 6.73 -7.53
N ASP A 6 -20.41 6.62 -8.49
CA ASP A 6 -20.26 5.45 -9.37
C ASP A 6 -19.66 4.24 -8.62
N SER A 7 -20.45 3.70 -7.70
CA SER A 7 -20.14 2.53 -6.88
C SER A 7 -21.39 1.65 -6.76
N PRO A 8 -21.31 0.44 -6.18
CA PRO A 8 -22.48 -0.42 -5.99
C PRO A 8 -23.64 0.24 -5.22
N TYR A 9 -23.36 1.27 -4.42
CA TYR A 9 -24.37 2.02 -3.68
C TYR A 9 -25.37 2.75 -4.58
N GLN A 10 -25.02 3.09 -5.83
CA GLN A 10 -25.93 3.74 -6.78
C GLN A 10 -27.21 2.90 -7.01
N TYR A 11 -27.09 1.58 -7.00
CA TYR A 11 -28.22 0.66 -7.20
C TYR A 11 -29.09 0.52 -5.94
N THR A 12 -28.54 0.83 -4.77
CA THR A 12 -29.25 0.70 -3.49
C THR A 12 -30.11 1.92 -3.15
N GLY A 13 -29.86 3.05 -3.83
CA GLY A 13 -30.46 4.36 -3.54
C GLY A 13 -29.78 5.11 -2.38
N GLN A 14 -28.67 4.58 -1.86
CA GLN A 14 -27.91 5.19 -0.76
C GLN A 14 -26.90 6.19 -1.29
N LYS A 15 -26.89 7.39 -0.70
CA LYS A 15 -25.96 8.47 -1.08
C LYS A 15 -24.70 8.42 -0.24
N ILE A 16 -23.56 8.56 -0.88
CA ILE A 16 -22.27 8.70 -0.23
C ILE A 16 -21.98 10.19 0.00
N PHE A 17 -21.57 10.53 1.22
CA PHE A 17 -21.25 11.91 1.60
C PHE A 17 -19.77 12.12 1.88
N SER A 18 -19.07 11.06 2.30
CA SER A 18 -17.66 11.12 2.69
C SER A 18 -17.02 9.75 2.53
N THR A 19 -15.71 9.73 2.68
CA THR A 19 -14.94 8.51 2.94
C THR A 19 -14.65 8.35 4.43
N ASN A 20 -14.17 7.17 4.79
CA ASN A 20 -13.44 6.94 6.04
C ASN A 20 -12.09 7.70 6.05
N PRO A 21 -11.34 7.69 7.18
CA PRO A 21 -10.11 8.48 7.33
C PRO A 21 -9.00 8.23 6.31
N CYS A 22 -8.92 7.03 5.74
CA CYS A 22 -7.85 6.64 4.81
C CYS A 22 -8.31 6.63 3.33
N SER A 23 -9.53 7.11 3.07
CA SER A 23 -10.16 7.30 1.75
C SER A 23 -10.49 6.05 0.93
N GLU A 24 -10.18 4.86 1.45
CA GLU A 24 -10.40 3.57 0.80
C GLU A 24 -11.84 3.06 0.93
N GLN A 25 -12.63 3.59 1.88
CA GLN A 25 -14.04 3.25 2.07
C GLN A 25 -14.93 4.49 1.93
N PRO A 26 -15.43 4.80 0.73
CA PRO A 26 -16.56 5.68 0.55
C PRO A 26 -17.85 4.98 0.98
N LEU A 27 -18.51 5.49 2.01
CA LEU A 27 -19.65 4.83 2.65
C LEU A 27 -20.83 5.80 2.82
N PRO A 28 -22.08 5.32 2.71
CA PRO A 28 -23.25 6.10 3.11
C PRO A 28 -23.30 6.30 4.64
N PRO A 29 -24.20 7.15 5.17
CA PRO A 29 -24.36 7.32 6.61
C PRO A 29 -24.58 5.99 7.33
N ASN A 30 -24.00 5.85 8.52
CA ASN A 30 -23.96 4.60 9.32
C ASN A 30 -23.19 3.44 8.66
N GLY A 31 -22.61 3.65 7.47
CA GLY A 31 -21.84 2.64 6.77
C GLY A 31 -20.62 2.17 7.56
N VAL A 32 -20.42 0.86 7.55
CA VAL A 32 -19.29 0.17 8.17
C VAL A 32 -18.74 -0.88 7.21
N CYS A 33 -17.51 -1.30 7.40
CA CYS A 33 -16.88 -2.26 6.51
C CYS A 33 -15.88 -3.13 7.27
N ASN A 34 -15.81 -4.41 6.90
CA ASN A 34 -14.74 -5.32 7.33
C ASN A 34 -13.66 -5.37 6.25
N ILE A 35 -12.43 -5.01 6.64
CA ILE A 35 -11.28 -4.91 5.72
C ILE A 35 -10.30 -6.05 5.99
N GLY A 36 -9.79 -6.67 4.93
CA GLY A 36 -8.73 -7.67 4.97
C GLY A 36 -7.75 -7.49 3.83
N SER A 37 -6.55 -8.07 3.91
CA SER A 37 -5.54 -7.94 2.86
C SER A 37 -4.75 -9.22 2.65
N LEU A 38 -4.51 -9.57 1.38
CA LEU A 38 -3.65 -10.68 0.98
C LEU A 38 -2.24 -10.17 0.68
N ASP A 39 -1.23 -10.82 1.24
CA ASP A 39 0.17 -10.51 0.94
C ASP A 39 0.57 -11.16 -0.39
N LEU A 40 0.71 -10.33 -1.43
CA LEU A 40 1.03 -10.77 -2.79
C LEU A 40 2.35 -11.52 -2.90
N SER A 41 3.32 -11.23 -2.02
CA SER A 41 4.63 -11.89 -2.01
C SER A 41 4.52 -13.39 -1.72
N LYS A 42 3.47 -13.84 -1.02
CA LYS A 42 3.25 -15.25 -0.67
C LYS A 42 2.73 -16.10 -1.82
N PHE A 43 2.30 -15.47 -2.91
CA PHE A 43 1.78 -16.15 -4.08
C PHE A 43 2.81 -16.22 -5.21
N TYR A 44 4.05 -15.75 -5.01
CA TYR A 44 5.09 -15.84 -6.03
C TYR A 44 6.06 -17.00 -5.79
N ASN A 45 6.18 -17.88 -6.77
CA ASN A 45 7.12 -18.99 -6.73
C ASN A 45 8.47 -18.58 -7.32
N LEU A 46 9.47 -18.29 -6.46
CA LEU A 46 10.81 -17.87 -6.88
C LEU A 46 11.53 -18.87 -7.80
N LYS A 47 11.26 -20.18 -7.68
CA LYS A 47 11.93 -21.20 -8.52
C LYS A 47 11.35 -21.22 -9.93
N LYS A 48 10.03 -21.09 -10.04
CA LYS A 48 9.32 -21.07 -11.33
C LYS A 48 9.29 -19.68 -11.96
N GLN A 49 9.51 -18.64 -11.16
CA GLN A 49 9.33 -17.24 -11.51
C GLN A 49 7.89 -16.91 -11.95
N GLU A 50 6.91 -17.53 -11.29
CA GLU A 50 5.49 -17.45 -11.66
C GLU A 50 4.64 -17.07 -10.45
N PHE A 51 3.57 -16.30 -10.70
CA PHE A 51 2.52 -16.02 -9.72
C PHE A 51 1.51 -17.18 -9.68
N ASP A 52 1.25 -17.72 -8.49
CA ASP A 52 0.35 -18.85 -8.26
C ASP A 52 -1.09 -18.38 -8.12
N PHE A 53 -1.73 -18.16 -9.27
CA PHE A 53 -3.14 -17.77 -9.34
C PHE A 53 -4.08 -18.81 -8.73
N LYS A 54 -3.70 -20.10 -8.67
CA LYS A 54 -4.55 -21.13 -8.05
C LYS A 54 -4.58 -20.97 -6.54
N LEU A 55 -3.43 -20.76 -5.91
CA LEU A 55 -3.36 -20.47 -4.49
C LEU A 55 -4.02 -19.12 -4.16
N PHE A 56 -3.83 -18.12 -5.02
CA PHE A 56 -4.43 -16.80 -4.85
C PHE A 56 -5.96 -16.83 -4.96
N GLU A 57 -6.52 -17.67 -5.84
CA GLU A 57 -7.97 -17.91 -5.91
C GLU A 57 -8.50 -18.45 -4.57
N VAL A 58 -7.86 -19.50 -4.05
CA VAL A 58 -8.27 -20.11 -2.78
C VAL A 58 -8.23 -19.08 -1.65
N ALA A 59 -7.15 -18.30 -1.56
CA ALA A 59 -7.01 -17.26 -0.54
C ALA A 59 -8.06 -16.14 -0.70
N SER A 60 -8.36 -15.73 -1.93
CA SER A 60 -9.36 -14.69 -2.20
C SER A 60 -10.77 -15.13 -1.79
N ARG A 61 -11.16 -16.36 -2.14
CA ARG A 61 -12.44 -16.94 -1.72
C ARG A 61 -12.55 -17.06 -0.21
N LEU A 62 -11.49 -17.55 0.45
CA LEU A 62 -11.45 -17.62 1.91
C LEU A 62 -11.51 -16.23 2.55
N GLY A 63 -10.83 -15.23 1.97
CA GLY A 63 -10.88 -13.85 2.41
C GLY A 63 -12.29 -13.28 2.39
N VAL A 64 -13.02 -13.45 1.28
CA VAL A 64 -14.44 -13.03 1.17
C VAL A 64 -15.31 -13.72 2.21
N LYS A 65 -15.22 -15.05 2.35
CA LYS A 65 -15.97 -15.80 3.37
C LYS A 65 -15.68 -15.32 4.78
N PHE A 66 -14.40 -15.12 5.09
CA PHE A 66 -13.97 -14.68 6.41
C PHE A 66 -14.52 -13.30 6.73
N LEU A 67 -14.36 -12.33 5.82
CA LEU A 67 -14.84 -10.96 6.02
C LEU A 67 -16.36 -10.88 6.14
N ASP A 68 -17.10 -11.70 5.36
CA ASP A 68 -18.56 -11.81 5.49
C ASP A 68 -18.97 -12.38 6.86
N ALA A 69 -18.32 -13.47 7.29
CA ALA A 69 -18.61 -14.11 8.57
C ALA A 69 -18.32 -13.19 9.78
N VAL A 70 -17.33 -12.30 9.68
CA VAL A 70 -17.03 -11.31 10.73
C VAL A 70 -18.22 -10.41 11.01
N ILE A 71 -19.04 -10.07 10.00
CA ILE A 71 -20.23 -9.21 10.17
C ILE A 71 -21.18 -9.79 11.22
N ASP A 72 -21.36 -11.11 11.22
CA ASP A 72 -22.27 -11.80 12.14
C ASP A 72 -21.69 -11.95 13.55
N LYS A 73 -20.38 -11.74 13.72
CA LYS A 73 -19.67 -11.77 15.01
C LYS A 73 -19.40 -10.39 15.59
N THR A 74 -19.50 -9.34 14.77
CA THR A 74 -19.28 -7.96 15.19
C THR A 74 -20.39 -7.50 16.13
N SER A 75 -20.00 -6.91 17.26
CA SER A 75 -20.89 -6.12 18.11
C SER A 75 -20.86 -4.67 17.64
N PHE A 76 -22.00 -4.13 17.22
CA PHE A 76 -22.10 -2.77 16.69
C PHE A 76 -22.47 -1.76 17.78
N PRO A 77 -21.96 -0.51 17.70
CA PRO A 77 -22.20 0.49 18.74
C PRO A 77 -23.64 1.02 18.77
N THR A 78 -24.37 0.96 17.65
CA THR A 78 -25.78 1.38 17.55
C THR A 78 -26.59 0.39 16.72
N LYS A 79 -27.90 0.36 16.96
CA LYS A 79 -28.83 -0.48 16.18
C LYS A 79 -28.90 -0.06 14.71
N ASP A 80 -28.80 1.23 14.42
CA ASP A 80 -28.84 1.75 13.04
C ASP A 80 -27.63 1.26 12.24
N ILE A 81 -26.44 1.21 12.86
CA ILE A 81 -25.23 0.67 12.24
C ILE A 81 -25.35 -0.85 12.07
N GLU A 82 -25.87 -1.56 13.08
CA GLU A 82 -26.10 -3.02 12.97
C GLU A 82 -27.05 -3.36 11.83
N GLN A 83 -28.18 -2.65 11.75
CA GLN A 83 -29.16 -2.84 10.69
C GLN A 83 -28.54 -2.57 9.33
N TRP A 84 -27.84 -1.44 9.19
CA TRP A 84 -27.15 -1.11 7.94
C TRP A 84 -26.16 -2.20 7.56
N ALA A 85 -25.35 -2.70 8.50
CA ALA A 85 -24.35 -3.73 8.27
C ALA A 85 -24.99 -5.05 7.82
N LYS A 86 -26.11 -5.45 8.41
CA LYS A 86 -26.82 -6.68 8.02
C LYS A 86 -27.54 -6.57 6.67
N GLU A 87 -28.02 -5.39 6.32
CA GLU A 87 -28.73 -5.16 5.05
C GLU A 87 -27.81 -4.95 3.83
N ASN A 88 -26.58 -4.48 4.07
CA ASN A 88 -25.59 -4.14 3.03
C ASN A 88 -24.41 -5.10 2.97
N ARG A 89 -24.01 -5.63 4.12
CA ARG A 89 -22.86 -6.53 4.29
C ARG A 89 -21.60 -6.09 3.55
N ALA A 90 -21.24 -4.81 3.65
CA ALA A 90 -20.05 -4.28 2.99
C ALA A 90 -18.77 -4.94 3.53
N ILE A 91 -17.99 -5.51 2.63
CA ILE A 91 -16.65 -6.04 2.90
C ILE A 91 -15.65 -5.43 1.93
N ALA A 92 -14.37 -5.61 2.23
CA ALA A 92 -13.30 -4.99 1.49
C ALA A 92 -12.02 -5.82 1.57
N LEU A 93 -11.93 -6.81 0.68
CA LEU A 93 -10.71 -7.56 0.45
C LEU A 93 -9.75 -6.74 -0.40
N GLY A 94 -8.51 -6.63 0.06
CA GLY A 94 -7.44 -5.92 -0.64
C GLY A 94 -6.14 -6.68 -0.68
N ILE A 95 -5.08 -5.96 -1.01
CA ILE A 95 -3.72 -6.48 -1.13
C ILE A 95 -2.75 -5.73 -0.21
N MET A 96 -1.66 -6.40 0.13
CA MET A 96 -0.42 -5.83 0.65
C MET A 96 0.77 -6.57 0.02
N GLY A 97 2.01 -6.17 0.32
CA GLY A 97 3.17 -6.85 -0.24
C GLY A 97 3.45 -6.54 -1.72
N TRP A 98 2.83 -5.49 -2.29
CA TRP A 98 3.00 -5.16 -3.71
C TRP A 98 4.46 -4.85 -4.08
N ALA A 99 5.14 -4.02 -3.27
CA ALA A 99 6.54 -3.70 -3.52
C ALA A 99 7.44 -4.93 -3.37
N ASP A 100 7.14 -5.83 -2.43
CA ASP A 100 7.94 -7.05 -2.25
C ASP A 100 7.77 -8.02 -3.42
N LEU A 101 6.54 -8.18 -3.92
CA LEU A 101 6.29 -8.98 -5.13
C LEU A 101 7.14 -8.45 -6.28
N LEU A 102 7.13 -7.14 -6.53
CA LEU A 102 7.94 -6.53 -7.58
C LEU A 102 9.45 -6.75 -7.36
N LEU A 103 9.94 -6.65 -6.12
CA LEU A 103 11.33 -6.94 -5.80
C LEU A 103 11.69 -8.41 -6.03
N MET A 104 10.79 -9.34 -5.74
CA MET A 104 10.95 -10.77 -6.02
C MET A 104 10.98 -11.05 -7.53
N MET A 105 10.13 -10.36 -8.29
CA MET A 105 10.09 -10.41 -9.76
C MET A 105 11.23 -9.63 -10.42
N LYS A 106 11.97 -8.82 -9.66
CA LYS A 106 13.02 -7.91 -10.14
C LYS A 106 12.50 -6.85 -11.12
N ILE A 107 11.26 -6.40 -10.92
CA ILE A 107 10.60 -5.38 -11.75
C ILE A 107 10.61 -4.05 -11.00
N PRO A 108 11.06 -2.94 -11.61
CA PRO A 108 11.02 -1.65 -10.96
C PRO A 108 9.58 -1.15 -10.75
N TYR A 109 9.28 -0.67 -9.54
CA TYR A 109 7.99 -0.09 -9.21
C TYR A 109 7.62 1.07 -10.15
N GLY A 110 6.33 1.16 -10.51
CA GLY A 110 5.76 2.29 -11.23
C GLY A 110 5.98 2.24 -12.75
N THR A 111 6.67 1.21 -13.24
CA THR A 111 6.79 0.94 -14.68
C THR A 111 5.47 0.46 -15.26
N SER A 112 5.28 0.61 -16.58
CA SER A 112 4.10 0.09 -17.27
C SER A 112 3.97 -1.43 -17.12
N GLU A 113 5.09 -2.16 -17.10
CA GLU A 113 5.12 -3.60 -16.83
C GLU A 113 4.56 -3.93 -15.44
N ALA A 114 5.05 -3.25 -14.40
CA ALA A 114 4.54 -3.40 -13.03
C ALA A 114 3.03 -3.13 -12.97
N ASN A 115 2.56 -2.06 -13.63
CA ASN A 115 1.14 -1.72 -13.63
C ASN A 115 0.28 -2.75 -14.37
N LEU A 116 0.75 -3.32 -15.49
CA LEU A 116 0.02 -4.40 -16.18
C LEU A 116 -0.14 -5.66 -15.31
N ILE A 117 0.91 -6.03 -14.57
CA ILE A 117 0.85 -7.15 -13.62
C ILE A 117 -0.12 -6.86 -12.48
N LEU A 118 -0.11 -5.63 -11.96
CA LEU A 118 -1.06 -5.19 -10.94
C LEU A 118 -2.51 -5.29 -11.44
N GLU A 119 -2.76 -4.84 -12.67
CA GLU A 119 -4.07 -4.92 -13.30
C GLU A 119 -4.53 -6.38 -13.45
N GLU A 120 -3.66 -7.28 -13.93
CA GLU A 120 -3.96 -8.71 -14.05
C GLU A 120 -4.32 -9.35 -12.69
N ILE A 121 -3.53 -9.08 -11.65
CA ILE A 121 -3.76 -9.62 -10.30
C ILE A 121 -5.07 -9.09 -9.72
N LEU A 122 -5.32 -7.79 -9.83
CA LEU A 122 -6.51 -7.17 -9.25
C LEU A 122 -7.78 -7.51 -10.03
N ASP A 123 -7.72 -7.64 -11.35
CA ASP A 123 -8.83 -8.14 -12.17
C ASP A 123 -9.24 -9.54 -11.71
N PHE A 124 -8.25 -10.43 -11.60
CA PHE A 124 -8.47 -11.79 -11.11
C PHE A 124 -9.06 -11.81 -9.69
N MET A 125 -8.48 -11.03 -8.77
CA MET A 125 -8.99 -10.93 -7.40
C MET A 125 -10.43 -10.42 -7.37
N SER A 126 -10.75 -9.38 -8.15
CA SER A 126 -12.08 -8.78 -8.22
C SER A 126 -13.11 -9.78 -8.75
N MET A 127 -12.81 -10.44 -9.86
CA MET A 127 -13.64 -11.49 -10.45
C MET A 127 -13.91 -12.62 -9.45
N VAL A 128 -12.87 -13.18 -8.83
CA VAL A 128 -13.00 -14.28 -7.85
C VAL A 128 -13.80 -13.83 -6.63
N SER A 129 -13.59 -12.61 -6.17
CA SER A 129 -14.25 -12.10 -4.97
C SER A 129 -15.74 -11.86 -5.21
N TYR A 130 -16.13 -11.36 -6.39
CA TYR A 130 -17.54 -11.25 -6.77
C TYR A 130 -18.20 -12.62 -6.94
N ASP A 131 -17.55 -13.55 -7.63
CA ASP A 131 -18.05 -14.92 -7.77
C ASP A 131 -18.27 -15.58 -6.40
N GLU A 132 -17.32 -15.41 -5.46
CA GLU A 132 -17.50 -15.96 -4.12
C GLU A 132 -18.65 -15.29 -3.37
N SER A 133 -18.79 -13.96 -3.46
CA SER A 133 -19.92 -13.23 -2.86
C SER A 133 -21.27 -13.71 -3.42
N GLU A 134 -21.35 -14.02 -4.71
CA GLU A 134 -22.54 -14.62 -5.32
C GLU A 134 -22.81 -16.03 -4.80
N ARG A 135 -21.76 -16.87 -4.69
CA ARG A 135 -21.87 -18.26 -4.19
C ARG A 135 -22.38 -18.29 -2.76
N ILE A 136 -21.77 -17.52 -1.86
CA ILE A 136 -22.21 -17.44 -0.46
C ILE A 136 -23.58 -16.74 -0.34
N GLY A 137 -23.94 -15.87 -1.30
CA GLY A 137 -25.28 -15.29 -1.39
C GLY A 137 -26.34 -16.34 -1.71
N LYS A 138 -26.05 -17.30 -2.58
CA LYS A 138 -26.93 -18.45 -2.87
C LYS A 138 -27.06 -19.39 -1.68
N GLU A 139 -25.99 -19.56 -0.91
CA GLU A 139 -25.94 -20.47 0.25
C GLU A 139 -26.59 -19.87 1.52
N PHE A 140 -26.26 -18.64 1.87
CA PHE A 140 -26.68 -17.99 3.12
C PHE A 140 -27.76 -16.90 2.94
N GLY A 141 -28.20 -16.66 1.71
CA GLY A 141 -29.17 -15.64 1.34
C GLY A 141 -28.56 -14.30 0.93
N ILE A 142 -29.34 -13.49 0.23
CA ILE A 142 -28.91 -12.17 -0.27
C ILE A 142 -29.63 -11.06 0.53
N PRO A 143 -28.90 -10.16 1.22
CA PRO A 143 -29.48 -9.05 1.96
C PRO A 143 -30.29 -8.09 1.07
N LEU A 144 -31.26 -7.39 1.66
CA LEU A 144 -32.22 -6.54 0.94
C LEU A 144 -31.57 -5.54 -0.02
N GLN A 145 -30.51 -4.83 0.41
CA GLN A 145 -29.86 -3.84 -0.46
C GLN A 145 -29.07 -4.51 -1.58
N CYS A 146 -28.50 -5.69 -1.31
CA CYS A 146 -27.68 -6.41 -2.28
C CYS A 146 -28.51 -7.10 -3.36
N GLN A 147 -29.81 -7.34 -3.14
CA GLN A 147 -30.75 -7.80 -4.16
C GLN A 147 -30.97 -6.78 -5.28
N LYS A 148 -30.69 -5.50 -5.02
CA LYS A 148 -30.86 -4.40 -6.00
C LYS A 148 -29.68 -4.26 -6.96
N LEU A 149 -28.58 -4.96 -6.71
CA LEU A 149 -27.41 -4.93 -7.59
C LEU A 149 -27.75 -5.55 -8.96
N PRO A 150 -27.09 -5.13 -10.05
CA PRO A 150 -27.30 -5.73 -11.37
C PRO A 150 -27.13 -7.25 -11.38
N ILE A 151 -26.15 -7.73 -10.61
CA ILE A 151 -25.97 -9.14 -10.26
C ILE A 151 -26.11 -9.26 -8.74
N PRO A 152 -27.22 -9.81 -8.23
CA PRO A 152 -27.42 -10.01 -6.81
C PRO A 152 -26.36 -10.92 -6.19
N ARG A 153 -25.74 -10.46 -5.08
CA ARG A 153 -24.67 -11.16 -4.36
C ARG A 153 -24.73 -10.85 -2.86
N ARG A 154 -23.98 -11.56 -2.02
CA ARG A 154 -24.05 -11.42 -0.55
C ARG A 154 -23.66 -10.03 -0.03
N ASN A 155 -22.72 -9.35 -0.70
CA ASN A 155 -22.06 -8.14 -0.19
C ASN A 155 -22.20 -6.97 -1.19
N VAL A 156 -22.56 -5.78 -0.68
CA VAL A 156 -22.74 -4.58 -1.53
C VAL A 156 -21.42 -4.17 -2.20
N THR A 157 -20.36 -4.06 -1.42
CA THR A 157 -18.97 -3.87 -1.86
C THR A 157 -18.14 -5.07 -1.46
N VAL A 158 -17.07 -5.33 -2.20
CA VAL A 158 -16.23 -6.52 -1.99
C VAL A 158 -14.74 -6.19 -1.90
N THR A 159 -14.28 -5.14 -2.57
CA THR A 159 -12.84 -4.90 -2.77
C THR A 159 -12.40 -3.50 -2.32
N THR A 160 -11.17 -3.40 -1.81
CA THR A 160 -10.51 -2.13 -1.52
C THR A 160 -9.01 -2.30 -1.57
N ILE A 161 -8.26 -1.22 -1.53
CA ILE A 161 -6.87 -1.29 -1.06
C ILE A 161 -6.72 -0.32 0.10
N ALA A 162 -6.58 -0.86 1.30
CA ALA A 162 -6.39 -0.08 2.52
C ALA A 162 -4.91 0.16 2.80
N PRO A 163 -4.56 1.17 3.62
CA PRO A 163 -3.26 1.17 4.26
C PRO A 163 -3.16 -0.07 5.15
N THR A 164 -2.03 -0.76 5.09
CA THR A 164 -1.76 -1.92 5.94
C THR A 164 -0.66 -1.63 6.95
N GLY A 165 -0.56 -0.38 7.41
CA GLY A 165 0.58 0.12 8.19
C GLY A 165 0.95 -0.64 9.47
N THR A 166 0.01 -1.39 10.06
CA THR A 166 0.28 -2.31 11.19
C THR A 166 0.26 -3.77 10.75
N VAL A 167 -0.75 -4.20 9.99
CA VAL A 167 -0.89 -5.62 9.60
C VAL A 167 0.22 -6.08 8.65
N SER A 168 0.77 -5.18 7.83
CA SER A 168 1.93 -5.50 6.97
C SER A 168 3.20 -5.69 7.79
N LEU A 169 3.36 -4.97 8.91
CA LEU A 169 4.48 -5.22 9.83
C LEU A 169 4.36 -6.60 10.49
N ILE A 170 3.15 -6.99 10.89
CA ILE A 170 2.88 -8.32 11.44
C ILE A 170 3.17 -9.40 10.39
N ALA A 171 2.79 -9.16 9.13
CA ALA A 171 3.04 -10.06 8.01
C ALA A 171 4.52 -10.06 7.54
N GLY A 172 5.31 -9.07 7.96
CA GLY A 172 6.69 -8.88 7.51
C GLY A 172 6.79 -8.47 6.03
N CYS A 173 5.85 -7.65 5.55
CA CYS A 173 5.79 -7.19 4.15
C CYS A 173 5.54 -5.67 4.04
N SER A 174 5.73 -5.17 2.83
CA SER A 174 5.42 -3.82 2.36
C SER A 174 3.92 -3.54 2.46
N SER A 175 3.60 -2.26 2.70
CA SER A 175 2.25 -1.84 3.05
C SER A 175 1.40 -1.57 1.80
N GLY A 176 0.38 -2.39 1.60
CA GLY A 176 -0.69 -2.12 0.65
C GLY A 176 -0.15 -2.05 -0.77
N LEU A 177 -0.50 -0.96 -1.46
CA LEU A 177 0.02 -0.59 -2.78
C LEU A 177 1.23 0.34 -2.70
N GLU A 178 1.78 0.64 -1.52
CA GLU A 178 2.91 1.58 -1.41
C GLU A 178 4.21 0.96 -1.93
N PRO A 179 5.11 1.73 -2.59
CA PRO A 179 6.49 1.28 -2.77
C PRO A 179 7.20 1.19 -1.42
N ILE A 180 8.40 0.59 -1.41
CA ILE A 180 9.31 0.73 -0.27
C ILE A 180 9.53 2.21 0.01
N PHE A 181 9.44 2.61 1.28
CA PHE A 181 9.49 4.03 1.63
C PHE A 181 10.85 4.65 1.30
N SER A 182 11.94 4.05 1.78
CA SER A 182 13.33 4.46 1.54
C SER A 182 14.27 3.26 1.70
N GLU A 183 15.50 3.38 1.19
CA GLU A 183 16.60 2.42 1.38
C GLU A 183 16.81 2.08 2.86
N VAL A 184 16.77 3.12 3.70
CA VAL A 184 16.79 3.00 5.15
C VAL A 184 15.68 3.87 5.72
N THR A 185 14.72 3.23 6.37
CA THR A 185 13.54 3.89 6.93
C THR A 185 13.64 3.93 8.45
N ILE A 186 13.56 5.13 9.02
CA ILE A 186 13.30 5.29 10.45
C ILE A 186 11.80 5.38 10.64
N ARG A 187 11.24 4.50 11.45
CA ARG A 187 9.84 4.55 11.90
C ARG A 187 9.77 5.03 13.33
N ASN A 188 8.99 6.08 13.56
CA ASN A 188 8.66 6.58 14.89
C ASN A 188 7.17 6.31 15.18
N ASP A 189 6.89 5.52 16.21
CA ASP A 189 5.53 5.31 16.69
C ASP A 189 5.45 5.35 18.23
N ARG A 190 4.27 5.04 18.79
CA ARG A 190 4.03 5.10 20.23
C ARG A 190 4.88 4.11 21.04
N THR A 191 5.50 3.13 20.38
CA THR A 191 6.31 2.09 21.02
C THR A 191 7.81 2.37 20.95
N GLY A 192 8.25 3.27 20.07
CA GLY A 192 9.65 3.68 19.97
C GLY A 192 10.08 4.09 18.56
N THR A 193 11.40 4.12 18.38
CA THR A 193 12.07 4.41 17.10
C THR A 193 12.75 3.15 16.58
N TYR A 194 12.43 2.76 15.35
CA TYR A 194 12.95 1.56 14.70
C TYR A 194 13.61 1.93 13.37
N THR A 195 14.73 1.29 13.03
CA THR A 195 15.42 1.47 11.74
C THR A 195 15.29 0.20 10.92
N PHE A 196 14.81 0.33 9.69
CA PHE A 196 14.67 -0.75 8.72
C PHE A 196 15.59 -0.47 7.54
N GLU A 197 16.50 -1.39 7.22
CA GLU A 197 17.35 -1.33 6.04
C GLU A 197 16.84 -2.33 4.99
N ASN A 198 16.79 -1.92 3.73
CA ASN A 198 16.44 -2.80 2.63
C ASN A 198 17.71 -3.30 1.93
N GLU A 199 18.01 -4.59 2.09
CA GLU A 199 19.20 -5.24 1.50
C GLU A 199 19.24 -5.16 -0.04
N LEU A 200 18.07 -4.97 -0.67
CA LEU A 200 17.94 -4.85 -2.11
C LEU A 200 18.12 -3.40 -2.61
N ALA A 201 18.38 -2.43 -1.73
CA ALA A 201 18.52 -1.02 -2.10
C ALA A 201 19.60 -0.74 -3.17
N SER A 202 20.59 -1.62 -3.29
CA SER A 202 21.67 -1.53 -4.30
C SER A 202 21.31 -2.11 -5.67
N LYS A 203 20.15 -2.76 -5.79
CA LYS A 203 19.76 -3.46 -7.02
C LYS A 203 19.18 -2.48 -8.05
N PRO A 204 19.42 -2.69 -9.36
CA PRO A 204 18.97 -1.76 -10.40
C PRO A 204 17.44 -1.66 -10.54
N TYR A 205 16.71 -2.66 -10.03
CA TYR A 205 15.25 -2.68 -10.00
C TYR A 205 14.66 -2.12 -8.71
N PHE A 206 15.49 -1.73 -7.73
CA PHE A 206 15.00 -1.14 -6.49
C PHE A 206 14.58 0.31 -6.73
N ARG A 207 13.35 0.63 -6.34
CA ARG A 207 12.82 1.99 -6.34
C ARG A 207 12.08 2.26 -5.04
N CYS A 208 12.12 3.50 -4.57
CA CYS A 208 11.51 3.89 -3.31
C CYS A 208 10.66 5.17 -3.43
N ALA A 209 9.80 5.43 -2.45
CA ALA A 209 9.00 6.66 -2.40
C ALA A 209 9.87 7.91 -2.25
N VAL A 210 10.87 7.84 -1.37
CA VAL A 210 11.79 8.94 -1.07
C VAL A 210 13.18 8.38 -0.82
N SER A 211 14.17 8.92 -1.49
CA SER A 211 15.56 8.50 -1.45
C SER A 211 16.37 9.42 -0.54
N SER A 212 17.26 8.83 0.25
CA SER A 212 18.29 9.57 0.98
C SER A 212 19.70 9.09 0.71
N ASN A 213 19.85 7.97 0.00
CA ASN A 213 21.12 7.34 -0.31
C ASN A 213 21.32 7.12 -1.81
N GLY A 214 20.51 7.79 -2.64
CA GLY A 214 20.67 7.81 -4.10
C GLY A 214 19.94 6.70 -4.85
N ALA A 215 19.08 5.92 -4.18
CA ALA A 215 18.15 5.04 -4.90
C ALA A 215 17.22 5.84 -5.81
N GLN A 216 16.74 5.19 -6.88
CA GLN A 216 15.81 5.81 -7.81
C GLN A 216 14.43 5.98 -7.17
N GLU A 217 13.96 7.22 -7.07
CA GLU A 217 12.62 7.51 -6.58
C GLU A 217 11.56 7.15 -7.60
N VAL A 218 10.38 6.73 -7.13
CA VAL A 218 9.15 6.62 -7.93
C VAL A 218 8.64 8.05 -8.20
N THR A 219 8.39 8.39 -9.46
CA THR A 219 7.92 9.74 -9.79
C THR A 219 6.45 9.91 -9.39
N TRP A 220 5.99 11.16 -9.29
CA TRP A 220 4.59 11.42 -8.95
C TRP A 220 3.65 10.93 -10.05
N GLU A 221 4.06 10.95 -11.32
CA GLU A 221 3.31 10.41 -12.45
C GLU A 221 3.12 8.91 -12.27
N GLU A 222 4.19 8.17 -12.00
CA GLU A 222 4.16 6.71 -11.83
C GLU A 222 3.34 6.30 -10.60
N HIS A 223 3.42 7.09 -9.52
CA HIS A 223 2.55 6.93 -8.37
C HIS A 223 1.07 7.07 -8.73
N VAL A 224 0.72 8.08 -9.54
CA VAL A 224 -0.65 8.30 -10.00
C VAL A 224 -1.09 7.20 -10.98
N ASP A 225 -0.21 6.77 -11.87
CA ASP A 225 -0.50 5.69 -12.83
C ASP A 225 -0.75 4.37 -12.09
N THR A 226 0.04 4.06 -11.07
CA THR A 226 -0.19 2.86 -10.24
C THR A 226 -1.55 2.93 -9.51
N LEU A 227 -1.90 4.10 -8.97
CA LEU A 227 -3.21 4.33 -8.34
C LEU A 227 -4.36 4.14 -9.34
N ALA A 228 -4.22 4.70 -10.55
CA ALA A 228 -5.22 4.58 -11.60
C ALA A 228 -5.39 3.12 -12.05
N SER A 229 -4.30 2.40 -12.26
CA SER A 229 -4.29 0.97 -12.58
C SER A 229 -5.03 0.14 -11.52
N ALA A 230 -4.78 0.40 -10.23
CA ALA A 230 -5.50 -0.29 -9.17
C ALA A 230 -7.00 0.07 -9.12
N GLN A 231 -7.34 1.35 -9.29
CA GLN A 231 -8.71 1.83 -9.12
C GLN A 231 -9.70 1.19 -10.12
N LYS A 232 -9.23 0.77 -11.30
CA LYS A 232 -10.03 0.09 -12.33
C LYS A 232 -10.76 -1.16 -11.82
N TYR A 233 -10.16 -1.88 -10.88
CA TYR A 233 -10.63 -3.19 -10.42
C TYR A 233 -11.19 -3.18 -9.00
N ILE A 234 -11.30 -2.00 -8.40
CA ILE A 234 -11.72 -1.80 -7.01
C ILE A 234 -13.05 -1.03 -6.96
N ASP A 235 -14.09 -1.66 -6.39
CA ASP A 235 -15.43 -1.05 -6.24
C ASP A 235 -15.50 0.02 -5.16
N SER A 236 -14.69 -0.09 -4.12
CA SER A 236 -14.53 0.96 -3.09
C SER A 236 -13.47 1.99 -3.54
N GLY A 237 -12.70 2.55 -2.60
CA GLY A 237 -11.53 3.38 -2.87
C GLY A 237 -10.20 2.63 -2.74
N VAL A 238 -9.12 3.32 -3.16
CA VAL A 238 -7.73 2.88 -3.01
C VAL A 238 -6.99 3.92 -2.17
N SER A 239 -6.41 3.49 -1.06
CA SER A 239 -5.50 4.32 -0.29
C SER A 239 -4.11 4.26 -0.90
N LYS A 240 -3.63 5.40 -1.40
CA LYS A 240 -2.30 5.54 -1.97
C LYS A 240 -1.76 6.93 -1.76
N THR A 241 -0.54 7.00 -1.23
CA THR A 241 0.21 8.24 -1.09
C THR A 241 1.02 8.53 -2.34
N ILE A 242 0.86 9.73 -2.89
CA ILE A 242 1.73 10.28 -3.93
C ILE A 242 2.82 11.07 -3.21
N ASN A 243 4.02 10.48 -3.14
CA ASN A 243 5.15 11.11 -2.46
C ASN A 243 5.85 12.11 -3.38
N PHE A 244 6.32 13.20 -2.80
CA PHE A 244 7.05 14.23 -3.51
C PHE A 244 8.35 14.58 -2.78
N PRO A 245 9.43 14.88 -3.52
CA PRO A 245 10.63 15.47 -2.95
C PRO A 245 10.37 16.74 -2.15
N ASN A 246 11.24 17.03 -1.17
CA ASN A 246 11.05 18.16 -0.26
C ASN A 246 10.88 19.51 -0.98
N LYS A 247 11.62 19.73 -2.06
CA LYS A 247 11.62 21.00 -2.81
C LYS A 247 10.56 21.08 -3.92
N THR A 248 9.63 20.13 -4.00
CA THR A 248 8.60 20.13 -5.05
C THR A 248 7.70 21.35 -4.96
N HIS A 249 7.54 22.05 -6.09
CA HIS A 249 6.68 23.22 -6.20
C HIS A 249 5.19 22.85 -6.17
N LYS A 250 4.35 23.75 -5.65
CA LYS A 250 2.89 23.55 -5.52
C LYS A 250 2.20 23.25 -6.86
N GLU A 251 2.70 23.79 -7.96
CA GLU A 251 2.14 23.55 -9.29
C GLU A 251 2.31 22.10 -9.75
N THR A 252 3.45 21.47 -9.43
CA THR A 252 3.67 20.04 -9.71
C THR A 252 2.71 19.18 -8.90
N ILE A 253 2.46 19.53 -7.63
CA ILE A 253 1.46 18.86 -6.81
C ILE A 253 0.05 19.03 -7.41
N GLY A 254 -0.27 20.23 -7.91
CA GLY A 254 -1.52 20.49 -8.64
C GLY A 254 -1.67 19.61 -9.87
N LYS A 255 -0.61 19.45 -10.68
CA LYS A 255 -0.61 18.54 -11.85
C LYS A 255 -0.90 17.10 -11.46
N ALA A 256 -0.39 16.62 -10.34
CA ALA A 256 -0.70 15.28 -9.85
C ALA A 256 -2.18 15.09 -9.50
N MET A 257 -2.80 16.11 -8.88
CA MET A 257 -4.22 16.10 -8.58
C MET A 257 -5.06 16.07 -9.87
N PHE A 258 -4.71 16.89 -10.86
CA PHE A 258 -5.39 16.89 -12.16
C PHE A 258 -5.19 15.57 -12.90
N LYS A 259 -3.97 15.02 -12.97
CA LYS A 259 -3.72 13.72 -13.61
C LYS A 259 -4.52 12.60 -12.95
N ALA A 260 -4.56 12.53 -11.61
CA ALA A 260 -5.35 11.53 -10.90
C ALA A 260 -6.85 11.69 -11.18
N TRP A 261 -7.32 12.94 -11.25
CA TRP A 261 -8.67 13.20 -11.71
C TRP A 261 -8.83 12.76 -13.17
N GLU A 262 -8.04 13.17 -14.14
CA GLU A 262 -8.19 12.74 -15.55
C GLU A 262 -8.12 11.22 -15.73
N SER A 263 -7.34 10.52 -14.89
CA SER A 263 -7.10 9.07 -14.98
C SER A 263 -8.18 8.20 -14.30
N GLY A 264 -9.27 8.79 -13.80
CA GLY A 264 -10.38 8.00 -13.25
C GLY A 264 -10.28 7.70 -11.74
N CYS A 265 -9.28 8.20 -11.02
CA CYS A 265 -9.13 7.92 -9.59
C CYS A 265 -10.30 8.49 -8.77
N LYS A 266 -10.73 7.78 -7.71
CA LYS A 266 -11.80 8.24 -6.80
C LYS A 266 -11.31 9.23 -5.75
N GLY A 267 -10.02 9.16 -5.39
CA GLY A 267 -9.35 10.03 -4.44
C GLY A 267 -7.85 10.08 -4.68
N ILE A 268 -7.16 11.00 -4.00
CA ILE A 268 -5.70 11.14 -4.01
C ILE A 268 -5.24 11.67 -2.66
N ALA A 269 -4.15 11.11 -2.13
CA ALA A 269 -3.43 11.65 -0.98
C ALA A 269 -2.02 12.06 -1.43
N VAL A 270 -1.61 13.30 -1.12
CA VAL A 270 -0.28 13.81 -1.47
C VAL A 270 0.55 14.00 -0.21
N TYR A 271 1.82 13.64 -0.28
CA TYR A 271 2.77 13.87 0.80
C TYR A 271 4.07 14.44 0.24
N ARG A 272 4.40 15.68 0.61
CA ARG A 272 5.70 16.28 0.28
C ARG A 272 6.65 16.03 1.44
N ASN A 273 7.77 15.37 1.18
CA ASN A 273 8.77 15.03 2.19
C ASN A 273 9.20 16.27 3.00
N GLY A 274 9.24 16.19 4.34
CA GLY A 274 9.58 17.30 5.22
C GLY A 274 8.55 18.45 5.25
N SER A 275 7.31 18.22 4.81
CA SER A 275 6.21 19.19 4.96
C SER A 275 5.60 19.21 6.37
N ARG A 276 5.90 18.20 7.20
CA ARG A 276 5.45 18.10 8.60
C ARG A 276 6.65 18.16 9.56
N LYS A 277 6.41 18.65 10.78
CA LYS A 277 7.42 18.69 11.86
C LYS A 277 7.73 17.31 12.44
N VAL A 278 6.73 16.43 12.47
CA VAL A 278 6.85 15.05 12.96
C VAL A 278 6.32 14.14 11.86
N GLU A 279 7.15 13.19 11.45
CA GLU A 279 6.84 12.21 10.41
C GLU A 279 6.90 10.81 11.02
N VAL A 280 5.96 9.95 10.62
CA VAL A 280 5.95 8.54 11.06
C VAL A 280 7.11 7.78 10.42
N LEU A 281 7.41 8.09 9.16
CA LEU A 281 8.51 7.52 8.39
C LEU A 281 9.41 8.65 7.94
N SER A 282 10.71 8.50 8.16
CA SER A 282 11.72 9.43 7.66
C SER A 282 12.87 8.65 7.01
N PRO A 283 13.36 9.09 5.84
CA PRO A 283 14.48 8.45 5.18
C PRO A 283 15.77 8.77 5.97
N LYS A 284 16.62 7.77 6.20
CA LYS A 284 17.91 7.95 6.88
C LYS A 284 19.04 7.92 5.87
N ASN A 285 19.74 9.04 5.77
CA ASN A 285 21.02 9.07 5.10
C ASN A 285 22.01 8.25 5.93
N LEU A 286 22.46 7.11 5.40
CA LEU A 286 23.62 6.42 5.96
C LEU A 286 24.83 7.27 5.58
N LYS A 287 25.33 8.07 6.54
CA LYS A 287 26.66 8.65 6.41
C LYS A 287 27.66 7.49 6.34
N LYS A 288 27.94 7.01 5.12
CA LYS A 288 29.13 6.22 4.86
C LYS A 288 30.30 7.16 5.09
N GLU A 289 31.14 6.81 6.05
CA GLU A 289 32.32 7.58 6.33
C GLU A 289 33.16 7.63 5.05
N LYS A 290 33.55 8.85 4.67
CA LYS A 290 34.38 9.05 3.49
C LYS A 290 35.82 8.87 3.92
N CYS A 291 36.59 8.17 3.10
CA CYS A 291 38.02 8.08 3.28
C CYS A 291 38.61 9.51 3.26
N PRO A 292 39.32 9.93 4.32
CA PRO A 292 39.84 11.30 4.40
C PRO A 292 40.93 11.60 3.37
N ILE A 293 41.47 10.56 2.71
CA ILE A 293 42.54 10.69 1.72
C ILE A 293 41.98 10.79 0.29
N CYS A 294 41.00 9.95 -0.05
CA CYS A 294 40.55 9.82 -1.46
C CYS A 294 39.06 10.07 -1.66
N GLY A 295 38.28 10.35 -0.61
CA GLY A 295 36.86 10.68 -0.71
C GLY A 295 35.91 9.53 -1.07
N ASN A 296 36.42 8.31 -1.26
CA ASN A 296 35.61 7.12 -1.48
C ASN A 296 34.96 6.60 -0.19
N ASP A 297 33.89 5.82 -0.32
CA ASP A 297 33.22 5.18 0.82
C ASP A 297 34.17 4.24 1.56
N LEU A 298 34.20 4.34 2.90
CA LEU A 298 34.80 3.34 3.77
C LEU A 298 33.84 2.15 3.92
N ILE A 299 34.42 0.96 4.06
CA ILE A 299 33.70 -0.28 4.35
C ILE A 299 34.15 -0.81 5.71
N THR A 300 33.25 -1.47 6.43
CA THR A 300 33.59 -2.13 7.71
C THR A 300 34.13 -3.54 7.45
N VAL A 301 35.35 -3.82 7.89
CA VAL A 301 35.99 -5.14 7.86
C VAL A 301 36.54 -5.44 9.26
N ASN A 302 36.04 -6.49 9.91
CA ASN A 302 36.45 -6.87 11.28
C ASN A 302 36.40 -5.67 12.26
N GLU A 303 35.26 -4.98 12.30
CA GLU A 303 35.03 -3.79 13.15
C GLU A 303 35.92 -2.56 12.83
N LYS A 304 36.69 -2.59 11.74
CA LYS A 304 37.53 -1.47 11.28
C LYS A 304 37.02 -0.87 9.98
N GLN A 305 37.07 0.45 9.85
CA GLN A 305 36.74 1.18 8.63
C GLN A 305 37.92 1.15 7.66
N LYS A 306 37.69 0.69 6.43
CA LYS A 306 38.74 0.45 5.43
C LYS A 306 38.37 1.04 4.08
N CYS A 307 39.29 1.77 3.46
CA CYS A 307 39.10 2.25 2.09
C CYS A 307 39.63 1.21 1.09
N LEU A 308 38.77 0.67 0.23
CA LEU A 308 39.21 -0.30 -0.78
C LEU A 308 40.07 0.29 -1.90
N ILE A 309 39.99 1.60 -2.13
CA ILE A 309 40.71 2.28 -3.22
C ILE A 309 42.14 2.64 -2.81
N CYS A 310 42.31 3.40 -1.72
CA CYS A 310 43.63 3.80 -1.25
C CYS A 310 44.22 2.83 -0.22
N LYS A 311 43.51 1.75 0.14
CA LYS A 311 43.89 0.71 1.12
C LYS A 311 44.18 1.25 2.53
N THR A 312 43.82 2.49 2.82
CA THR A 312 44.00 3.09 4.14
C THR A 312 43.04 2.44 5.13
N GLU A 313 43.60 1.96 6.23
CA GLU A 313 42.87 1.58 7.44
C GLU A 313 42.81 2.81 8.34
N THR A 314 41.65 3.45 8.44
CA THR A 314 41.44 4.51 9.41
C THR A 314 40.79 3.91 10.64
N LEU A 315 41.54 3.86 11.75
CA LEU A 315 40.94 3.75 13.08
C LEU A 315 40.26 5.09 13.34
N ILE A 316 38.94 5.13 13.23
CA ILE A 316 38.20 6.25 13.81
C ILE A 316 38.12 5.95 15.29
N GLU A 317 39.08 6.47 16.06
CA GLU A 317 38.88 6.62 17.50
C GLU A 317 37.64 7.50 17.69
N ASN A 318 36.70 7.05 18.52
CA ASN A 318 35.51 7.82 18.88
C ASN A 318 35.94 9.13 19.55
N ILE A 319 36.10 10.22 18.79
CA ILE A 319 36.27 11.56 19.32
C ILE A 319 34.89 12.09 19.74
N ASN A 320 34.31 11.49 20.78
CA ASN A 320 33.10 12.00 21.45
C ASN A 320 33.36 12.30 22.93
N GLY A 321 34.62 12.58 23.30
CA GLY A 321 34.95 12.97 24.67
C GLY A 321 36.25 13.73 24.76
N ALA A 322 36.28 15.01 24.34
CA ALA A 322 37.22 16.03 24.81
C ALA A 322 37.03 17.36 24.05
N TYR A 323 35.91 18.05 24.26
CA TYR A 323 35.86 19.52 24.18
C TYR A 323 34.73 20.01 25.08
N ASP A 324 34.93 19.84 26.39
CA ASP A 324 34.37 20.69 27.42
C ASP A 324 35.56 21.13 28.29
N ASN A 325 35.97 22.38 28.12
CA ASN A 325 36.74 23.20 29.06
C ASN A 325 36.46 24.67 28.73
#